data_AF-A0A358IWP7-F1
#
_entry.id   AF-A0A358IWP7-F1
#
_cell.length_a   1.000
_cell.length_b   1.000
_cell.length_c   1.000
_cell.angle_alpha   90.00
_cell.angle_beta   90.00
_cell.angle_gamma   90.00
#
_symmetry.space_group_name_H-M   'P 1'
#
loop_
_entity.id
_entity.type
_entity.pdbx_description
1 polymer ?
#
loop_
_entity_poly.entity_id
_entity_poly.type
_entity_poly.pdbx_seq_one_letter_code
_entity_poly.pdbx_strand_id
1 'polypeptide(L)' 'EDQLFYAQQRGLSEEEAVALLVNGFVRDVLQELPMEFAVEAQKLVAISLEGSVG' A
#
# COMPACT_ATOMS: atom_id res chain seq x y z
N GLU A 1 13.14 -6.22 -0.56
CA GLU A 1 13.03 -7.49 0.19
C GLU A 1 13.17 -7.27 1.70
N ASP A 2 14.20 -6.55 2.16
CA ASP A 2 14.46 -6.32 3.60
C ASP A 2 13.31 -5.68 4.38
N GLN A 3 12.59 -4.70 3.80
CA GLN A 3 11.49 -4.02 4.48
C GLN A 3 10.27 -4.92 4.69
N LEU A 4 9.96 -5.79 3.72
CA LEU A 4 8.87 -6.76 3.83
C LEU A 4 9.20 -7.81 4.89
N PHE A 5 10.41 -8.36 4.84
CA PHE A 5 10.89 -9.33 5.82
C PHE A 5 10.95 -8.74 7.24
N TYR A 6 11.39 -7.49 7.39
CA TYR A 6 11.43 -6.79 8.67
C TYR A 6 10.04 -6.51 9.27
N ALA A 7 9.05 -6.26 8.41
CA ALA A 7 7.65 -6.10 8.80
C ALA A 7 7.04 -7.44 9.22
N GLN A 8 7.28 -8.50 8.45
CA GLN A 8 6.86 -9.86 8.79
C GLN A 8 7.48 -10.36 10.10
N GLN A 9 8.77 -10.07 10.34
CA GLN A 9 9.44 -10.39 11.62
C GLN A 9 8.83 -9.65 12.83
N ARG A 10 8.08 -8.57 12.61
CA ARG A 10 7.33 -7.87 13.66
C ARG A 10 5.93 -8.44 13.90
N GLY A 11 5.58 -9.52 13.20
CA GLY A 11 4.28 -10.17 13.30
C GLY A 11 3.21 -9.58 12.39
N LEU A 12 3.59 -8.73 11.42
CA LEU A 12 2.66 -8.32 10.37
C LEU A 12 2.48 -9.47 9.37
N SER A 13 1.24 -9.70 8.93
CA SER A 13 1.00 -10.59 7.80
C SER A 13 1.67 -10.01 6.53
N GLU A 14 1.89 -10.84 5.54
CA GLU A 14 2.43 -10.38 4.26
C GLU A 14 1.54 -9.29 3.64
N GLU A 15 0.23 -9.48 3.64
CA GLU A 15 -0.75 -8.47 3.20
C GLU A 15 -0.63 -7.16 3.98
N GLU A 16 -0.55 -7.22 5.31
CA GLU A 16 -0.42 -6.02 6.15
C GLU A 16 0.89 -5.29 5.91
N ALA A 17 1.98 -6.04 5.76
CA ALA A 17 3.29 -5.50 5.49
C ALA A 17 3.35 -4.84 4.10
N VAL A 18 2.79 -5.48 3.07
CA VAL A 18 2.71 -4.91 1.72
C VAL A 18 1.81 -3.67 1.72
N ALA A 19 0.64 -3.72 2.35
CA ALA A 19 -0.26 -2.58 2.46
C ALA A 19 0.42 -1.39 3.16
N LEU A 20 1.18 -1.63 4.24
CA LEU A 20 1.93 -0.59 4.94
C LEU A 20 2.97 0.08 4.03
N LEU A 21 3.77 -0.72 3.31
CA LEU A 21 4.83 -0.22 2.43
C LEU A 21 4.26 0.55 1.24
N VAL A 22 3.20 0.02 0.61
CA VAL A 22 2.56 0.63 -0.55
C VAL A 22 1.86 1.92 -0.16
N ASN A 23 1.10 1.95 0.95
CA ASN A 23 0.49 3.18 1.46
C ASN A 23 1.54 4.25 1.79
N GLY A 24 2.68 3.86 2.37
CA GLY A 24 3.80 4.77 2.61
C GLY A 24 4.39 5.36 1.33
N PHE A 25 4.50 4.55 0.28
CA PHE A 25 5.03 4.96 -1.03
C PHE A 25 4.07 5.88 -1.80
N VAL A 26 2.77 5.56 -1.82
CA VAL A 26 1.79 6.35 -2.58
C VAL A 26 1.35 7.62 -1.86
N ARG A 27 1.69 7.80 -0.58
CA ARG A 27 1.24 8.96 0.21
C ARG A 27 1.59 10.30 -0.45
N ASP A 28 2.84 10.44 -0.87
CA ASP A 28 3.32 11.70 -1.44
C ASP A 28 2.74 11.91 -2.86
N VAL A 29 2.46 10.81 -3.59
CA VAL A 29 1.77 10.85 -4.90
C VAL A 29 0.31 11.27 -4.75
N LEU A 30 -0.38 10.78 -3.72
CA LEU A 30 -1.77 11.12 -3.44
C LEU A 30 -1.93 12.57 -2.96
N GLN A 31 -0.90 13.15 -2.34
CA GLN A 31 -0.89 14.55 -1.91
C GLN A 31 -0.75 15.54 -3.08
N GLU A 32 -0.05 15.14 -4.14
CA GLU A 32 0.07 15.92 -5.38
C GLU A 32 -1.15 15.75 -6.31
N LEU A 33 -2.01 14.77 -6.03
CA LEU A 33 -3.18 14.48 -6.83
C LEU A 33 -4.34 15.43 -6.48
N PRO A 34 -5.10 15.95 -7.47
CA PRO A 34 -6.29 16.72 -7.19
C PRO A 34 -7.28 15.91 -6.34
N MET A 35 -7.94 16.58 -5.39
CA MET A 35 -8.77 15.94 -4.37
C MET A 35 -9.89 15.06 -4.98
N GLU A 36 -10.39 15.43 -6.15
CA GLU A 36 -11.40 14.70 -6.92
C GLU A 36 -10.94 13.32 -7.42
N PHE A 37 -9.62 13.11 -7.60
CA PHE A 37 -9.05 11.84 -8.05
C PHE A 37 -8.43 11.03 -6.90
N ALA A 38 -8.08 11.67 -5.78
CA ALA A 38 -7.38 11.01 -4.67
C ALA A 38 -8.20 9.85 -4.08
N VAL A 39 -9.52 10.01 -4.00
CA VAL A 39 -10.45 8.98 -3.49
C VAL A 39 -10.56 7.78 -4.44
N GLU A 40 -10.55 8.03 -5.76
CA GLU A 40 -10.59 6.99 -6.78
C GLU A 40 -9.27 6.18 -6.80
N ALA A 41 -8.14 6.89 -6.73
CA ALA A 41 -6.81 6.32 -6.72
C ALA A 41 -6.58 5.43 -5.49
N GLN A 42 -7.02 5.85 -4.30
CA GLN A 42 -6.95 5.02 -3.08
C GLN A 42 -7.72 3.69 -3.24
N LYS A 43 -8.91 3.72 -3.85
CA LYS A 43 -9.70 2.49 -4.07
C LYS A 43 -9.03 1.56 -5.07
N LEU A 44 -8.48 2.09 -6.15
CA LEU A 44 -7.74 1.31 -7.15
C LEU A 44 -6.51 0.62 -6.56
N VAL A 45 -5.78 1.33 -5.70
CA VAL A 45 -4.62 0.77 -4.99
C VAL A 45 -5.04 -0.37 -4.07
N ALA A 46 -6.12 -0.19 -3.30
CA ALA A 46 -6.64 -1.24 -2.41
C ALA A 46 -7.06 -2.51 -3.18
N ILE A 47 -7.79 -2.37 -4.29
CA ILE A 47 -8.23 -3.50 -5.12
C ILE A 47 -7.04 -4.22 -5.76
N SER A 48 -6.03 -3.47 -6.21
CA SER A 48 -4.82 -4.06 -6.80
C SER A 48 -4.02 -4.88 -5.78
N LEU A 49 -4.04 -4.47 -4.50
CA LEU A 49 -3.36 -5.16 -3.41
C LEU A 49 -4.05 -6.48 -3.04
N GLU A 50 -5.38 -6.50 -2.97
CA GLU A 50 -6.16 -7.74 -2.73
C GLU A 50 -5.91 -8.80 -3.82
N GLY A 51 -5.58 -8.39 -5.06
CA GLY A 51 -5.32 -9.29 -6.17
C GLY A 51 -3.85 -9.66 -6.42
N SER A 52 -2.90 -9.08 -5.68
CA SER A 52 -1.45 -9.24 -5.94
C SER A 52 -0.73 -10.15 -4.93
N VAL A 53 -1.42 -10.62 -3.89
CA VAL A 53 -0.89 -11.63 -2.97
C VAL A 53 -1.37 -12.99 -3.48
N GLY A 54 -0.49 -13.71 -4.17
CA GLY A 54 -0.73 -15.03 -4.75
C GLY A 54 0.43 -15.97 -4.46
#